data_AF-A0A6C0CW93-F1
#
_entry.id   AF-A0A6C0CW93-F1
#
_cell.length_a   1.000
_cell.length_b   1.000
_cell.length_c   1.000
_cell.angle_alpha   90.00
_cell.angle_beta   90.00
_cell.angle_gamma   90.00
#
_symmetry.space_group_name_H-M   'P 1'
#
loop_
_entity.id
_entity.type
_entity.pdbx_description
1 polymer ?
#
loop_
_entity_poly.entity_id
_entity_poly.type
_entity_poly.pdbx_seq_one_letter_code
_entity_poly.pdbx_strand_id
1 'polypeptide(L)'
;MIFLFILIVIAFLLLYVQSYFKIPKETQIIQTTLSTFHPDLLLEKQPIYVNDSIYNPADVISTVFKYQYIQKVLSLSNRDYIKKNLSRFVLIYNDSDNMVEVDISNPHLQKSLRYYNGLFVNKFYKVVKNKTDSLDKTNFTKILLKPYNMIVLPISWVYQTNTSNLLEIHLFDMITKAYSFFA
;
A
#
# COMPACT_ATOMS: atom_id res chain seq x y z
N MET A 1 28.68 -4.45 31.45
CA MET A 1 27.31 -5.04 31.40
C MET A 1 26.32 -4.12 30.70
N ILE A 2 26.18 -2.84 31.10
CA ILE A 2 25.26 -1.87 30.47
C ILE A 2 25.52 -1.70 28.96
N PHE A 3 26.76 -1.55 28.54
CA PHE A 3 27.12 -1.41 27.12
C PHE A 3 26.67 -2.62 26.26
N LEU A 4 26.84 -3.84 26.78
CA LEU A 4 26.40 -5.06 26.09
C LEU A 4 24.87 -5.09 25.96
N PHE A 5 24.14 -4.70 27.00
CA PHE A 5 22.68 -4.59 26.95
C PHE A 5 22.21 -3.58 25.89
N ILE A 6 22.85 -2.40 25.83
CA ILE A 6 22.55 -1.39 24.80
C ILE A 6 22.78 -1.94 23.39
N LEU A 7 23.90 -2.63 23.16
CA LEU A 7 24.19 -3.26 21.86
C LEU A 7 23.14 -4.30 21.48
N ILE A 8 22.70 -5.14 22.42
CA ILE A 8 21.65 -6.14 22.19
C ILE A 8 20.33 -5.47 21.78
N VAL A 9 19.92 -4.41 22.49
CA VAL A 9 18.69 -3.67 22.16
C VAL A 9 18.78 -3.05 20.77
N ILE A 10 19.92 -2.43 20.42
CA ILE A 10 20.14 -1.88 19.07
C ILE A 10 20.07 -2.97 18.01
N ALA A 11 20.69 -4.13 18.25
CA ALA A 11 20.65 -5.26 17.32
C ALA A 11 19.21 -5.74 17.07
N PHE A 12 18.39 -5.87 18.12
CA PHE A 12 16.96 -6.21 17.96
C PHE A 12 16.19 -5.15 17.19
N LEU A 13 16.45 -3.87 17.43
CA LEU A 13 15.84 -2.76 16.68
C LEU A 13 16.17 -2.83 15.18
N LEU A 14 17.44 -3.10 14.85
CA LEU A 14 17.89 -3.24 13.46
C LEU A 14 17.25 -4.46 12.78
N LEU A 15 17.21 -5.61 13.46
CA LEU A 15 16.54 -6.82 12.94
C LEU A 15 15.04 -6.60 12.74
N TYR A 16 14.40 -5.86 13.64
CA TYR A 16 13.00 -5.50 13.53
C TYR A 16 12.75 -4.61 12.31
N VAL A 17 13.52 -3.54 12.12
CA VAL A 17 13.42 -2.66 10.94
C VAL A 17 13.70 -3.43 9.65
N GLN A 18 14.70 -4.30 9.62
CA GLN A 18 15.01 -5.14 8.46
C GLN A 18 13.83 -6.07 8.13
N SER A 19 13.24 -6.71 9.14
CA SER A 19 12.08 -7.60 8.98
C SER A 19 10.84 -6.83 8.54
N TYR A 20 10.69 -5.58 9.00
CA TYR A 20 9.59 -4.69 8.64
C TYR A 20 9.57 -4.37 7.14
N PHE A 21 10.72 -4.08 6.53
CA PHE A 21 10.82 -3.75 5.10
C PHE A 21 11.03 -4.97 4.18
N LYS A 22 11.11 -6.18 4.73
CA LYS A 22 11.24 -7.40 3.93
C LYS A 22 10.00 -7.60 3.04
N ILE A 23 10.24 -7.63 1.73
CA ILE A 23 9.22 -7.86 0.69
C ILE A 23 9.07 -9.38 0.47
N PRO A 24 7.84 -9.93 0.39
CA PRO A 24 7.63 -11.35 0.12
C PRO A 24 8.16 -11.74 -1.28
N LYS A 25 8.83 -12.89 -1.38
CA LYS A 25 9.43 -13.37 -2.65
C LYS A 25 8.38 -13.81 -3.65
N GLU A 26 7.36 -14.50 -3.15
CA GLU A 26 6.23 -14.96 -3.95
C GLU A 26 5.12 -13.92 -3.88
N THR A 27 4.40 -13.76 -4.98
CA THR A 27 3.33 -12.77 -5.10
C THR A 27 2.01 -13.52 -5.17
N GLN A 28 1.12 -13.24 -4.24
CA GLN A 28 -0.24 -13.78 -4.25
C GLN A 28 -1.20 -12.65 -3.92
N ILE A 29 -2.40 -12.66 -4.48
CA ILE A 29 -3.46 -11.73 -4.09
C ILE A 29 -4.40 -12.51 -3.19
N ILE A 30 -4.46 -12.13 -1.91
CA ILE A 30 -5.35 -12.75 -0.95
C ILE A 30 -6.76 -12.24 -1.23
N GLN A 31 -7.69 -13.13 -1.52
CA GLN A 31 -9.10 -12.79 -1.66
C GLN A 31 -9.81 -13.16 -0.36
N THR A 32 -10.56 -12.21 0.21
CA THR A 32 -11.27 -12.40 1.48
C THR A 32 -12.63 -11.73 1.45
N THR A 33 -13.50 -12.09 2.38
CA THR A 33 -14.75 -11.39 2.70
C THR A 33 -14.51 -10.52 3.95
N LEU A 34 -15.40 -9.58 4.23
CA LEU A 34 -15.33 -8.75 5.44
C LEU A 34 -15.41 -9.59 6.71
N SER A 35 -16.19 -10.68 6.69
CA SER A 35 -16.33 -11.61 7.83
C SER A 35 -15.04 -12.37 8.14
N THR A 36 -14.20 -12.62 7.13
CA THR A 36 -12.93 -13.34 7.22
C THR A 36 -11.72 -12.41 7.18
N PHE A 37 -11.92 -11.09 7.14
CA PHE A 37 -10.83 -10.11 7.07
C PHE A 37 -10.28 -9.81 8.47
N HIS A 38 -9.32 -10.63 8.90
CA HIS A 38 -8.67 -10.49 10.20
C HIS A 38 -7.29 -9.80 10.09
N PRO A 39 -6.82 -9.12 11.17
CA PRO A 39 -5.53 -8.43 11.17
C PRO A 39 -4.33 -9.31 10.82
N ASP A 40 -4.41 -10.63 11.06
CA ASP A 40 -3.32 -11.56 10.78
C ASP A 40 -2.97 -11.63 9.29
N LEU A 41 -3.95 -11.46 8.40
CA LEU A 41 -3.74 -11.39 6.95
C LEU A 41 -2.83 -10.22 6.55
N LEU A 42 -2.80 -9.14 7.36
CA LEU A 42 -1.94 -7.99 7.10
C LEU A 42 -0.45 -8.30 7.31
N LEU A 43 -0.12 -9.35 8.08
CA LEU A 43 1.25 -9.77 8.36
C LEU A 43 1.91 -10.46 7.15
N GLU A 44 1.10 -10.98 6.22
CA GLU A 44 1.60 -11.65 5.01
C GLU A 44 2.24 -10.67 4.02
N LYS A 45 1.95 -9.37 4.15
CA LYS A 45 2.43 -8.30 3.26
C LYS A 45 2.12 -8.56 1.77
N GLN A 46 1.03 -9.25 1.51
CA GLN A 46 0.44 -9.43 0.19
C GLN A 46 -0.71 -8.44 -0.03
N PRO A 47 -1.07 -8.12 -1.28
CA PRO A 47 -2.31 -7.44 -1.62
C PRO A 47 -3.52 -8.24 -1.13
N ILE A 48 -4.50 -7.54 -0.55
CA ILE A 48 -5.73 -8.16 -0.08
C ILE A 48 -6.91 -7.53 -0.82
N TYR A 49 -7.66 -8.36 -1.54
CA TYR A 49 -8.91 -7.98 -2.19
C TYR A 49 -10.08 -8.37 -1.30
N VAL A 50 -10.85 -7.40 -0.84
CA VAL A 50 -12.06 -7.63 -0.04
C VAL A 50 -13.24 -7.70 -1.00
N ASN A 51 -13.77 -8.91 -1.20
CA ASN A 51 -14.85 -9.21 -2.15
C ASN A 51 -16.25 -9.05 -1.54
N ASP A 52 -16.44 -8.03 -0.71
CA ASP A 52 -17.74 -7.66 -0.12
C ASP A 52 -18.02 -6.18 -0.40
N SER A 53 -19.30 -5.85 -0.53
CA SER A 53 -19.76 -4.47 -0.63
C SER A 53 -19.57 -3.76 0.71
N ILE A 54 -18.67 -2.79 0.73
CA ILE A 54 -18.34 -1.97 1.89
C ILE A 54 -19.02 -0.63 1.72
N TYR A 55 -20.10 -0.37 2.47
CA TYR A 55 -20.77 0.93 2.40
C TYR A 55 -19.93 2.06 3.01
N ASN A 56 -19.18 1.77 4.08
CA ASN A 56 -18.35 2.74 4.77
C ASN A 56 -16.94 2.18 5.02
N PRO A 57 -15.91 2.65 4.30
CA PRO A 57 -14.55 2.17 4.50
C PRO A 57 -13.97 2.53 5.89
N ALA A 58 -14.55 3.51 6.59
CA ALA A 58 -14.14 3.86 7.94
C ALA A 58 -14.38 2.71 8.94
N ASP A 59 -15.39 1.89 8.72
CA ASP A 59 -15.74 0.77 9.61
C ASP A 59 -14.67 -0.31 9.56
N VAL A 60 -14.20 -0.65 8.35
CA VAL A 60 -13.07 -1.57 8.11
C VAL A 60 -11.80 -1.05 8.78
N ILE A 61 -11.53 0.26 8.65
CA ILE A 61 -10.35 0.89 9.26
C ILE A 61 -10.43 0.84 10.79
N SER A 62 -11.60 1.14 11.36
CA SER A 62 -11.81 1.19 12.81
C SER A 62 -11.80 -0.18 13.48
N THR A 63 -12.00 -1.25 12.72
CA THR A 63 -12.04 -2.64 13.21
C THR A 63 -10.74 -3.37 12.91
N VAL A 64 -10.40 -3.57 11.63
CA VAL A 64 -9.24 -4.38 11.19
C VAL A 64 -7.92 -3.64 11.40
N PHE A 65 -7.91 -2.31 11.19
CA PHE A 65 -6.68 -1.51 11.21
C PHE A 65 -6.48 -0.69 12.48
N LYS A 66 -7.38 -0.78 13.47
CA LYS A 66 -7.43 0.09 14.67
C LYS A 66 -6.09 0.36 15.34
N TYR A 67 -5.24 -0.66 15.45
CA TYR A 67 -3.94 -0.61 16.12
C TYR A 67 -2.75 -0.67 15.16
N GLN A 68 -3.00 -0.58 13.86
CA GLN A 68 -1.99 -0.73 12.82
C GLN A 68 -1.46 0.61 12.27
N TYR A 69 -2.06 1.74 12.66
CA TYR A 69 -1.66 3.08 12.21
C TYR A 69 -1.79 4.13 13.33
N ILE A 70 -1.03 5.21 13.19
CA ILE A 70 -1.09 6.42 14.03
C ILE A 70 -1.65 7.62 13.26
N GLN A 71 -1.55 7.60 11.93
CA GLN A 71 -2.03 8.66 11.06
C GLN A 71 -2.73 8.05 9.84
N LYS A 72 -3.88 8.62 9.47
CA LYS A 72 -4.57 8.34 8.22
C LYS A 72 -4.54 9.57 7.32
N VAL A 73 -4.46 9.36 6.02
CA VAL A 73 -4.52 10.43 5.03
C VAL A 73 -5.38 9.99 3.86
N LEU A 74 -6.28 10.87 3.41
CA LEU A 74 -7.14 10.65 2.27
C LEU A 74 -6.54 11.32 1.04
N SER A 75 -6.57 10.63 -0.08
CA SER A 75 -6.27 11.20 -1.40
C SER A 75 -7.24 10.67 -2.43
N LEU A 76 -7.26 11.34 -3.58
CA LEU A 76 -7.99 10.90 -4.74
C LEU A 76 -7.01 10.32 -5.76
N SER A 77 -7.42 9.25 -6.41
CA SER A 77 -6.61 8.62 -7.45
C SER A 77 -6.43 9.55 -8.65
N ASN A 78 -5.30 9.40 -9.32
CA ASN A 78 -5.00 10.11 -10.56
C ASN A 78 -4.49 9.08 -11.57
N ARG A 79 -5.26 8.89 -12.65
CA ARG A 79 -4.98 7.89 -13.68
C ARG A 79 -3.66 8.10 -14.43
N ASP A 80 -3.12 9.31 -14.41
CA ASP A 80 -1.90 9.68 -15.14
C ASP A 80 -0.64 9.27 -14.36
N TYR A 81 -0.78 8.89 -13.09
CA TYR A 81 0.34 8.55 -12.21
C TYR A 81 0.42 7.07 -11.90
N ILE A 82 1.63 6.52 -12.06
CA ILE A 82 2.03 5.26 -11.45
C ILE A 82 2.58 5.62 -10.07
N LYS A 83 1.98 5.07 -9.02
CA LYS A 83 2.25 5.43 -7.63
C LYS A 83 2.96 4.28 -6.92
N LYS A 84 4.04 4.58 -6.20
CA LYS A 84 4.65 3.66 -5.22
C LYS A 84 4.15 4.00 -3.82
N ASN A 85 3.50 3.06 -3.14
CA ASN A 85 3.00 3.24 -1.79
C ASN A 85 4.14 3.44 -0.77
N LEU A 86 4.12 4.55 -0.02
CA LEU A 86 5.03 4.81 1.10
C LEU A 86 4.37 4.65 2.48
N SER A 87 3.05 4.49 2.51
CA SER A 87 2.30 4.18 3.73
C SER A 87 2.40 2.71 4.09
N ARG A 88 2.12 2.36 5.35
CA ARG A 88 2.10 0.95 5.79
C ARG A 88 1.11 0.14 4.95
N PHE A 89 -0.08 0.71 4.79
CA PHE A 89 -1.14 0.20 3.93
C PHE A 89 -1.79 1.35 3.18
N VAL A 90 -2.04 1.18 1.88
CA VAL A 90 -2.98 2.02 1.13
C VAL A 90 -4.20 1.18 0.80
N LEU A 91 -5.37 1.71 1.13
CA LEU A 91 -6.66 1.13 0.79
C LEU A 91 -7.18 1.89 -0.42
N ILE A 92 -7.46 1.19 -1.52
CA ILE A 92 -8.07 1.75 -2.72
C ILE A 92 -9.51 1.25 -2.73
N TYR A 93 -10.44 2.17 -2.58
CA TYR A 93 -11.86 1.89 -2.46
C TYR A 93 -12.60 2.39 -3.69
N ASN A 94 -13.44 1.53 -4.26
CA ASN A 94 -14.31 1.90 -5.37
C ASN A 94 -15.66 2.34 -4.82
N ASP A 95 -15.86 3.65 -4.71
CA ASP A 95 -17.12 4.26 -4.29
C ASP A 95 -18.12 4.45 -5.44
N SER A 96 -17.79 3.99 -6.65
CA SER A 96 -18.64 4.12 -7.83
C SER A 96 -19.48 2.87 -8.09
N ASP A 97 -20.60 3.04 -8.79
CA ASP A 97 -21.46 1.93 -9.23
C ASP A 97 -20.86 1.11 -10.39
N ASN A 98 -19.72 1.54 -10.93
CA ASN A 98 -19.06 0.89 -12.06
C ASN A 98 -17.85 0.08 -11.60
N MET A 99 -17.49 -0.95 -12.38
CA MET A 99 -16.22 -1.66 -12.17
C MET A 99 -15.04 -0.80 -12.60
N VAL A 100 -13.96 -0.87 -11.84
CA VAL A 100 -12.76 -0.06 -12.05
C VAL A 100 -11.53 -0.95 -12.13
N GLU A 101 -10.59 -0.61 -13.02
CA GLU A 101 -9.34 -1.37 -13.14
C GLU A 101 -8.25 -0.75 -12.28
N VAL A 102 -7.62 -1.59 -11.46
CA VAL A 102 -6.45 -1.25 -10.67
C VAL A 102 -5.32 -2.16 -11.10
N ASP A 103 -4.28 -1.58 -11.68
CA ASP A 103 -3.06 -2.28 -12.05
C ASP A 103 -2.09 -2.24 -10.88
N ILE A 104 -1.59 -3.38 -10.44
CA ILE A 104 -0.62 -3.49 -9.34
C ILE A 104 0.66 -4.22 -9.75
N SER A 105 1.79 -3.89 -9.14
CA SER A 105 3.07 -4.55 -9.43
C SER A 105 3.88 -4.84 -8.17
N ASN A 106 4.45 -6.06 -8.12
CA ASN A 106 5.25 -6.51 -6.98
C ASN A 106 6.53 -5.65 -6.83
N PRO A 107 6.86 -5.19 -5.61
CA PRO A 107 8.10 -4.46 -5.29
C PRO A 107 9.41 -5.04 -5.85
N HIS A 108 9.55 -6.37 -5.91
CA HIS A 108 10.76 -7.06 -6.42
C HIS A 108 10.99 -6.88 -7.92
N LEU A 109 9.94 -6.66 -8.71
CA LEU A 109 10.00 -6.60 -10.16
C LEU A 109 10.20 -5.16 -10.69
N GLN A 110 10.38 -4.18 -9.80
CA GLN A 110 10.34 -2.75 -10.12
C GLN A 110 11.72 -2.12 -10.45
N LYS A 111 12.76 -2.92 -10.74
CA LYS A 111 14.14 -2.43 -10.85
C LYS A 111 14.37 -1.34 -11.92
N SER A 112 13.44 -1.17 -12.86
CA SER A 112 13.55 -0.23 -13.99
C SER A 112 12.87 1.13 -13.77
N LEU A 113 12.04 1.31 -12.73
CA LEU A 113 11.23 2.52 -12.57
C LEU A 113 12.00 3.65 -11.86
N ARG A 114 12.08 4.82 -12.51
CA ARG A 114 12.64 6.05 -11.92
C ARG A 114 11.52 6.86 -11.28
N TYR A 115 11.50 6.85 -9.95
CA TYR A 115 10.52 7.57 -9.17
C TYR A 115 10.99 8.99 -8.86
N TYR A 116 10.04 9.92 -8.87
CA TYR A 116 10.25 11.29 -8.46
C TYR A 116 9.28 11.66 -7.35
N ASN A 117 9.70 12.57 -6.49
CA ASN A 117 8.82 13.19 -5.52
C ASN A 117 7.91 14.15 -6.28
N GLY A 118 6.59 13.97 -6.16
CA GLY A 118 5.63 14.88 -6.76
C GLY A 118 5.83 16.28 -6.18
N LEU A 119 5.94 17.29 -7.05
CA LEU A 119 6.30 18.66 -6.67
C LEU A 119 5.27 19.36 -5.74
N PHE A 120 4.07 18.79 -5.53
CA PHE A 120 2.95 19.57 -4.95
C PHE A 120 2.04 18.89 -3.93
N VAL A 121 2.24 17.64 -3.52
CA VAL A 121 1.33 17.03 -2.52
C VAL A 121 2.11 16.10 -1.60
N ASN A 122 1.78 16.16 -0.32
CA ASN A 122 2.33 15.35 0.78
C ASN A 122 2.87 13.96 0.37
N LYS A 123 4.04 13.61 0.92
CA LYS A 123 4.95 12.49 0.58
C LYS A 123 4.39 11.06 0.80
N PHE A 124 3.12 10.79 0.49
CA PHE A 124 2.51 9.49 0.79
C PHE A 124 2.73 8.44 -0.29
N TYR A 125 3.18 8.87 -1.46
CA TYR A 125 3.59 8.02 -2.57
C TYR A 125 4.68 8.68 -3.42
N LYS A 126 5.45 7.88 -4.16
CA LYS A 126 6.31 8.39 -5.25
C LYS A 126 5.64 8.20 -6.60
N VAL A 127 5.93 9.07 -7.57
CA VAL A 127 5.28 9.06 -8.89
C VAL A 127 6.30 8.80 -10.00
N VAL A 128 5.89 8.05 -11.02
CA VAL A 128 6.61 7.97 -12.30
C VAL A 128 5.93 8.90 -13.32
N LYS A 129 6.70 9.80 -13.95
CA LYS A 129 6.18 10.83 -14.87
C LYS A 129 5.73 10.30 -16.23
N ASN A 130 6.35 9.24 -16.77
CA ASN A 130 6.07 8.75 -18.11
C ASN A 130 5.36 7.40 -18.07
N LYS A 131 4.04 7.40 -18.24
CA LYS A 131 3.17 6.22 -18.11
C LYS A 131 3.44 5.18 -19.20
N THR A 132 3.64 5.62 -20.45
CA THR A 132 3.77 4.75 -21.62
C THR A 132 5.05 3.92 -21.57
N ASP A 133 6.20 4.54 -21.32
CA ASP A 133 7.50 3.83 -21.30
C ASP A 133 7.67 2.89 -20.10
N SER A 134 6.85 3.07 -19.07
CA SER A 134 6.95 2.37 -17.79
C SER A 134 6.07 1.13 -17.72
N LEU A 135 4.90 1.17 -18.37
CA LEU A 135 3.97 0.02 -18.42
C LEU A 135 4.62 -1.17 -19.14
N ASP A 136 5.29 -0.94 -20.27
CA ASP A 136 5.90 -2.02 -21.07
C ASP A 136 7.10 -2.70 -20.37
N LYS A 137 7.68 -2.04 -19.36
CA LYS A 137 8.87 -2.52 -18.66
C LYS A 137 8.58 -3.19 -17.32
N THR A 138 7.32 -3.14 -16.86
CA THR A 138 6.96 -3.69 -15.55
C THR A 138 5.77 -4.62 -15.63
N ASN A 139 5.90 -5.75 -14.95
CA ASN A 139 4.83 -6.74 -14.86
C ASN A 139 3.74 -6.19 -13.94
N PHE A 140 2.69 -5.63 -14.55
CA PHE A 140 1.47 -5.26 -13.86
C PHE A 140 0.47 -6.41 -13.90
N THR A 141 -0.18 -6.64 -12.78
CA THR A 141 -1.36 -7.50 -12.66
C THR A 141 -2.58 -6.59 -12.60
N LYS A 142 -3.48 -6.76 -13.56
CA LYS A 142 -4.74 -6.03 -13.60
C LYS A 142 -5.77 -6.66 -12.67
N ILE A 143 -6.39 -5.84 -11.84
CA ILE A 143 -7.44 -6.25 -10.91
C ILE A 143 -8.71 -5.47 -11.23
N LEU A 144 -9.83 -6.19 -11.34
CA LEU A 144 -11.16 -5.60 -11.48
C LEU A 144 -11.77 -5.37 -10.09
N LEU A 145 -11.80 -4.10 -9.67
CA LEU A 145 -12.41 -3.67 -8.43
C LEU A 145 -13.90 -3.42 -8.68
N LYS A 146 -14.74 -4.28 -8.10
CA LYS A 146 -16.20 -4.17 -8.20
C LYS A 146 -16.72 -2.94 -7.45
N PRO A 147 -17.95 -2.48 -7.73
CA PRO A 147 -18.60 -1.43 -6.95
C PRO A 147 -18.56 -1.72 -5.46
N TYR A 148 -18.22 -0.71 -4.66
CA TYR A 148 -18.15 -0.78 -3.20
C TYR A 148 -17.13 -1.79 -2.63
N ASN A 149 -16.26 -2.36 -3.47
CA ASN A 149 -15.19 -3.23 -3.00
C ASN A 149 -13.90 -2.43 -2.71
N MET A 150 -12.98 -3.06 -1.99
CA MET A 150 -11.71 -2.46 -1.61
C MET A 150 -10.55 -3.41 -1.89
N ILE A 151 -9.42 -2.85 -2.30
CA ILE A 151 -8.13 -3.52 -2.28
C ILE A 151 -7.17 -2.83 -1.31
N VAL A 152 -6.47 -3.63 -0.52
CA VAL A 152 -5.45 -3.17 0.43
C VAL A 152 -4.09 -3.54 -0.13
N LEU A 153 -3.21 -2.56 -0.26
CA LEU A 153 -1.84 -2.75 -0.74
C LEU A 153 -0.84 -2.41 0.38
N PRO A 154 0.10 -3.31 0.70
CA PRO A 154 1.12 -3.01 1.69
C PRO A 154 2.17 -2.03 1.16
N ILE A 155 3.06 -1.60 2.05
CA ILE A 155 4.17 -0.70 1.73
C ILE A 155 4.99 -1.17 0.52
N SER A 156 5.51 -0.22 -0.25
CA SER A 156 6.36 -0.41 -1.44
C SER A 156 5.67 -0.98 -2.67
N TRP A 157 4.43 -1.45 -2.57
CA TRP A 157 3.65 -1.85 -3.73
C TRP A 157 3.44 -0.69 -4.69
N VAL A 158 3.51 -0.99 -5.98
CA VAL A 158 3.21 -0.02 -7.03
C VAL A 158 1.83 -0.29 -7.55
N TYR A 159 1.08 0.78 -7.78
CA TYR A 159 -0.26 0.71 -8.28
C TYR A 159 -0.58 1.86 -9.22
N GLN A 160 -1.58 1.64 -10.06
CA GLN A 160 -2.18 2.61 -10.94
C GLN A 160 -3.66 2.31 -11.05
N THR A 161 -4.46 3.38 -11.17
CA THR A 161 -5.89 3.28 -11.39
C THR A 161 -6.19 3.74 -12.82
N ASN A 162 -7.14 3.11 -13.50
CA ASN A 162 -7.55 3.56 -14.83
C ASN A 162 -8.48 4.79 -14.76
N THR A 163 -9.19 4.97 -13.66
CA THR A 163 -10.01 6.15 -13.36
C THR A 163 -9.29 7.10 -12.41
N SER A 164 -9.65 8.38 -12.51
CA SER A 164 -9.33 9.38 -11.49
C SER A 164 -10.47 9.42 -10.47
N ASN A 165 -10.19 9.99 -9.30
CA ASN A 165 -11.16 10.23 -8.22
C ASN A 165 -11.60 8.99 -7.42
N LEU A 166 -10.88 7.86 -7.48
CA LEU A 166 -11.09 6.80 -6.50
C LEU A 166 -10.56 7.23 -5.14
N LEU A 167 -11.24 6.81 -4.08
CA LEU A 167 -10.79 7.07 -2.73
C LEU A 167 -9.57 6.21 -2.40
N GLU A 168 -8.46 6.88 -2.08
CA GLU A 168 -7.24 6.28 -1.56
C GLU A 168 -7.09 6.65 -0.09
N ILE A 169 -6.92 5.66 0.78
CA ILE A 169 -6.75 5.86 2.23
C ILE A 169 -5.39 5.31 2.63
N HIS A 170 -4.47 6.21 2.94
CA HIS A 170 -3.12 5.90 3.36
C HIS A 170 -3.01 5.82 4.88
N LEU A 171 -2.53 4.68 5.37
CA LEU A 171 -2.37 4.40 6.80
C LEU A 171 -0.88 4.35 7.16
N PHE A 172 -0.44 5.27 8.00
CA PHE A 172 0.95 5.39 8.46
C PHE A 172 1.08 4.96 9.92
N ASP A 173 2.09 4.14 10.19
CA ASP A 173 2.65 3.94 11.53
C ASP A 173 3.90 4.82 11.73
N MET A 174 4.57 4.70 12.89
CA MET A 174 5.77 5.50 13.16
C MET A 174 6.90 5.24 12.15
N ILE A 175 7.09 4.00 11.71
CA ILE A 175 8.20 3.60 10.84
C ILE A 175 7.97 4.14 9.42
N THR A 176 6.79 3.91 8.87
CA THR A 176 6.41 4.42 7.55
C THR A 176 6.31 5.94 7.53
N LYS A 177 5.91 6.56 8.64
CA LYS A 177 5.93 8.03 8.74
C LYS A 177 7.34 8.56 8.63
N ALA A 178 8.28 8.01 9.40
CA ALA A 178 9.70 8.36 9.30
C ALA A 178 10.24 8.07 7.90
N TYR A 179 9.98 6.88 7.36
CA TYR A 179 10.41 6.48 6.02
C TYR A 179 9.90 7.43 4.94
N SER A 180 8.61 7.77 4.94
CA SER A 180 8.01 8.70 3.97
C SER A 180 8.60 10.11 4.03
N PHE A 181 9.18 10.50 5.17
CA PHE A 181 9.87 11.78 5.30
C PHE A 181 11.22 11.78 4.59
N PHE A 182 11.96 10.67 4.68
CA PHE A 182 13.31 10.50 4.10
C PHE A 182 13.33 9.97 2.66
N ALA A 183 12.26 9.30 2.23
CA ALA A 183 12.13 8.70 0.90
C ALA A 183 11.99 9.77 -0.20
#